data_AF-A0A8B6BKG5-F1
#
_entry.id   AF-A0A8B6BKG5-F1
#
_cell.length_a   1.000
_cell.length_b   1.000
_cell.length_c   1.000
_cell.angle_alpha   90.00
_cell.angle_beta   90.00
_cell.angle_gamma   90.00
#
_symmetry.space_group_name_H-M   'P 1'
#
loop_
_entity.id
_entity.type
_entity.pdbx_description
1 polymer ?
#
loop_
_entity_poly.entity_id
_entity_poly.type
_entity_poly.pdbx_seq_one_letter_code
_entity_poly.pdbx_strand_id
1 'polypeptide(L)'
;MENLLQGIPRVVVRVDDILITGSSKSEHLNNLETVLGKIQEAGMRLNKDKCVFLAHEVVYLGHRIDQYGIYPVESKVKAITEAPEPKNVTELKSYLGMLNYYNRFLPDLSSKLAPLHELLKREKNNGNGTNHNKRLLNYQKLY
;
A
#
# COMPACT_ATOMS: atom_id res chain seq x y z
N MET A 1 -19.95 -0.30 -5.95
CA MET A 1 -19.82 0.34 -4.63
C MET A 1 -19.44 1.81 -4.74
N GLU A 2 -18.45 2.16 -5.56
CA GLU A 2 -17.98 3.55 -5.74
C GLU A 2 -19.10 4.54 -6.12
N ASN A 3 -19.89 4.26 -7.16
CA ASN A 3 -21.02 5.12 -7.56
C ASN A 3 -22.14 5.21 -6.50
N LEU A 4 -22.31 4.19 -5.66
CA LEU A 4 -23.38 4.15 -4.65
C LEU A 4 -23.12 5.17 -3.53
N LEU A 5 -21.86 5.24 -3.09
CA LEU A 5 -21.42 6.07 -1.97
C LEU A 5 -20.82 7.42 -2.43
N GLN A 6 -20.85 7.69 -3.74
CA GLN A 6 -20.40 8.95 -4.30
C GLN A 6 -21.21 10.12 -3.71
N GLY A 7 -20.53 11.23 -3.44
CA GLY A 7 -21.13 12.46 -2.92
C GLY A 7 -21.28 12.51 -1.39
N ILE A 8 -20.99 11.43 -0.67
CA ILE A 8 -20.91 11.47 0.80
C ILE A 8 -19.56 12.10 1.18
N PRO A 9 -19.53 13.26 1.88
CA PRO A 9 -18.28 13.90 2.28
C PRO A 9 -17.43 12.95 3.12
N ARG A 10 -16.11 13.00 2.92
CA ARG A 10 -15.12 12.28 3.76
C ARG A 10 -15.30 10.75 3.80
N VAL A 11 -15.96 10.19 2.79
CA VAL A 11 -16.04 8.75 2.51
C VAL A 11 -15.19 8.44 1.29
N VAL A 12 -14.30 7.47 1.41
CA VAL A 12 -13.45 7.00 0.31
C VAL A 12 -13.78 5.53 0.07
N VAL A 13 -13.97 5.17 -1.19
CA VAL A 13 -14.23 3.79 -1.62
C VAL A 13 -13.11 3.35 -2.53
N ARG A 14 -12.66 2.11 -2.36
CA ARG A 14 -11.78 1.44 -3.31
C ARG A 14 -12.25 0.02 -3.51
N VAL A 15 -12.86 -0.24 -4.67
CA VAL A 15 -13.43 -1.55 -5.02
C VAL A 15 -14.43 -2.01 -3.95
N ASP A 16 -14.00 -2.82 -2.99
CA ASP A 16 -14.75 -3.41 -1.89
C ASP A 16 -14.45 -2.80 -0.52
N ASP A 17 -13.35 -2.04 -0.38
CA ASP A 17 -12.99 -1.38 0.87
C ASP A 17 -13.61 0.02 0.97
N ILE A 18 -14.11 0.37 2.15
CA ILE A 18 -14.72 1.68 2.45
C ILE A 18 -14.01 2.28 3.67
N LEU A 19 -13.52 3.50 3.53
CA LEU A 19 -13.02 4.32 4.62
C LEU A 19 -14.01 5.46 4.89
N ILE A 20 -14.51 5.53 6.12
CA ILE A 20 -15.47 6.54 6.58
C ILE A 20 -14.78 7.40 7.62
N THR A 21 -14.83 8.73 7.43
CA THR A 21 -14.24 9.70 8.37
C THR A 21 -15.18 10.89 8.58
N GLY A 22 -14.84 11.76 9.54
CA GLY A 22 -15.56 13.00 9.83
C GLY A 22 -14.67 14.00 10.56
N SER A 23 -14.94 15.30 10.44
CA SER A 23 -14.23 16.36 11.18
C SER A 23 -14.62 16.39 12.67
N SER A 24 -15.75 15.77 13.00
CA SER A 24 -16.26 15.60 14.36
C SER A 24 -16.84 14.19 14.53
N LYS A 25 -17.03 13.77 15.79
CA LYS A 25 -17.72 12.52 16.10
C LYS A 25 -19.14 12.47 15.53
N SER A 26 -19.86 13.60 15.57
CA SER A 26 -21.23 13.68 15.04
C SER A 26 -21.25 13.51 13.52
N GLU A 27 -20.33 14.17 12.82
CA GLU A 27 -20.21 14.04 11.35
C GLU A 27 -19.81 12.61 10.96
N HIS A 28 -18.87 11.99 11.69
CA HIS A 28 -18.47 10.61 11.45
C HIS A 28 -19.66 9.65 11.60
N LEU A 29 -20.42 9.76 12.70
CA LEU A 29 -21.59 8.91 12.94
C LEU A 29 -22.67 9.09 11.87
N ASN A 30 -22.94 10.33 11.46
CA ASN A 30 -23.89 10.62 10.38
C ASN A 30 -23.44 10.01 9.04
N ASN A 31 -22.15 10.10 8.73
CA ASN A 31 -21.58 9.48 7.52
C ASN A 31 -21.69 7.95 7.59
N LEU A 32 -21.40 7.35 8.75
CA LEU A 32 -21.53 5.92 8.97
C LEU A 32 -22.96 5.44 8.75
N GLU A 33 -23.94 6.12 9.36
CA GLU A 33 -25.37 5.81 9.19
C GLU A 33 -25.80 5.91 7.73
N THR A 34 -25.42 6.99 7.04
CA THR A 34 -25.71 7.19 5.61
C THR A 34 -25.13 6.07 4.75
N VAL A 35 -23.86 5.70 4.98
CA VAL A 35 -23.21 4.63 4.22
C VAL A 35 -23.88 3.29 4.47
N LEU A 36 -24.17 2.93 5.73
CA LEU A 36 -24.84 1.67 6.06
C LEU A 36 -26.24 1.59 5.46
N GLY A 37 -27.00 2.69 5.51
CA GLY A 37 -28.32 2.80 4.88
C GLY A 37 -28.26 2.53 3.39
N LYS A 38 -27.37 3.21 2.66
CA LYS A 38 -27.21 3.00 1.21
C LYS A 38 -26.77 1.59 0.84
N ILE A 39 -25.88 0.99 1.63
CA ILE A 39 -25.43 -0.40 1.43
C ILE A 39 -26.61 -1.37 1.60
N GLN A 40 -27.43 -1.15 2.64
CA GLN A 40 -28.61 -1.94 2.90
C GLN A 40 -29.65 -1.81 1.78
N GLU A 41 -29.95 -0.59 1.33
CA GLU A 41 -30.87 -0.32 0.22
C GLU A 41 -30.44 -0.98 -1.09
N ALA A 42 -29.12 -1.03 -1.34
CA ALA A 42 -28.55 -1.71 -2.50
C ALA A 42 -28.52 -3.25 -2.37
N GLY A 43 -28.98 -3.82 -1.26
CA GLY A 43 -28.97 -5.26 -1.01
C GLY A 43 -27.57 -5.85 -0.80
N MET A 44 -26.58 -5.00 -0.49
CA MET A 44 -25.19 -5.41 -0.30
C MET A 44 -24.94 -5.81 1.16
N ARG A 45 -23.94 -6.68 1.38
CA ARG A 45 -23.58 -7.18 2.71
C ARG A 45 -22.13 -6.85 3.04
N LEU A 46 -21.90 -6.46 4.29
CA LEU A 46 -20.58 -6.25 4.86
C LEU A 46 -20.12 -7.48 5.62
N ASN A 47 -18.83 -7.79 5.57
CA ASN A 47 -18.22 -8.79 6.44
C ASN A 47 -17.91 -8.16 7.79
N LYS A 48 -18.79 -8.40 8.78
CA LYS A 48 -18.71 -7.82 10.13
C LYS A 48 -17.36 -8.07 10.80
N ASP A 49 -16.75 -9.24 10.61
CA ASP A 49 -15.47 -9.60 11.25
C ASP A 49 -14.29 -8.80 10.69
N LYS A 50 -14.44 -8.22 9.51
CA LYS A 50 -13.45 -7.33 8.89
C LYS A 50 -13.73 -5.84 9.11
N CYS A 51 -14.91 -5.50 9.63
CA CYS A 51 -15.27 -4.10 9.87
C CYS A 51 -14.63 -3.58 11.16
N VAL A 52 -14.00 -2.42 11.08
CA VAL A 52 -13.49 -1.67 12.22
C VAL A 52 -14.31 -0.40 12.36
N PHE A 53 -14.91 -0.17 13.53
CA PHE A 53 -15.77 0.97 13.78
C PHE A 53 -15.20 1.88 14.86
N LEU A 54 -15.35 3.19 14.67
CA LEU A 54 -15.05 4.23 15.68
C LEU A 54 -13.63 4.15 16.28
N ALA A 55 -12.66 3.68 15.49
CA ALA A 55 -11.27 3.62 15.89
C ALA A 55 -10.56 4.96 15.64
N HIS A 56 -9.55 5.27 16.47
CA HIS A 56 -8.67 6.43 16.27
C HIS A 56 -7.71 6.24 15.10
N GLU A 57 -7.42 4.99 14.75
CA GLU A 57 -6.61 4.60 13.61
C GLU A 57 -7.15 3.32 12.95
N VAL A 58 -6.85 3.15 11.67
CA VAL A 58 -7.30 2.01 10.87
C VAL A 58 -6.25 1.67 9.81
N VAL A 59 -6.11 0.38 9.48
CA VAL A 59 -5.38 -0.05 8.29
C VAL A 59 -6.34 -0.09 7.11
N TYR A 60 -6.06 0.72 6.09
CA TYR A 60 -6.83 0.81 4.85
C TYR A 60 -5.89 0.72 3.66
N LEU A 61 -6.14 -0.24 2.76
CA LEU A 61 -5.31 -0.49 1.56
C LEU A 61 -3.81 -0.51 1.88
N GLY A 62 -3.40 -1.28 2.88
CA GLY A 62 -1.98 -1.42 3.25
C GLY A 62 -1.34 -0.20 3.91
N HIS A 63 -2.11 0.81 4.30
CA HIS A 63 -1.61 1.99 5.02
C HIS A 63 -2.32 2.14 6.36
N ARG A 64 -1.58 2.52 7.41
CA ARG A 64 -2.16 2.93 8.68
C ARG A 64 -2.56 4.40 8.57
N ILE A 65 -3.80 4.71 8.92
CA ILE A 65 -4.37 6.07 8.81
C ILE A 65 -4.89 6.48 10.18
N ASP A 66 -4.56 7.70 10.59
CA ASP A 66 -5.07 8.34 11.81
C ASP A 66 -5.38 9.83 11.55
N GLN A 67 -5.67 10.58 12.61
CA GLN A 67 -5.98 12.01 12.54
C GLN A 67 -4.83 12.90 12.04
N TYR A 68 -3.59 12.44 12.12
CA TYR A 68 -2.38 13.19 11.76
C TYR A 68 -1.93 12.88 10.34
N GLY A 69 -2.26 11.70 9.80
CA GLY A 69 -1.97 11.40 8.41
C GLY A 69 -2.02 9.92 8.04
N ILE A 70 -1.22 9.60 7.02
CA ILE A 70 -1.11 8.28 6.41
C ILE A 70 0.31 7.78 6.65
N TYR A 71 0.44 6.53 7.07
CA TYR A 71 1.70 5.91 7.47
C TYR A 71 1.84 4.53 6.83
N PRO A 72 3.08 4.06 6.60
CA PRO A 72 3.30 2.67 6.22
C PRO A 72 2.92 1.74 7.37
N VAL A 73 2.44 0.55 7.05
CA VAL A 73 2.15 -0.49 8.05
C VAL A 73 3.46 -1.12 8.51
N GLU A 74 3.66 -1.26 9.82
CA GLU A 74 4.89 -1.78 10.42
C GLU A 74 5.30 -3.15 9.86
N SER A 75 4.34 -4.06 9.65
CA SER A 75 4.63 -5.38 9.07
C SER A 75 5.18 -5.30 7.64
N LYS A 76 4.81 -4.27 6.87
CA LYS A 76 5.31 -4.05 5.51
C LYS A 76 6.66 -3.36 5.51
N VAL A 77 6.90 -2.44 6.45
CA VAL A 77 8.24 -1.88 6.70
C VAL A 77 9.19 -3.02 7.07
N LYS A 78 8.81 -3.85 8.04
CA LYS A 78 9.57 -5.01 8.48
C LYS A 78 9.89 -5.97 7.33
N ALA A 79 8.90 -6.29 6.49
CA ALA A 79 9.09 -7.15 5.33
C ALA A 79 10.09 -6.58 4.30
N ILE A 80 10.19 -5.25 4.18
CA ILE A 80 11.18 -4.59 3.31
C ILE A 80 12.56 -4.61 3.98
N THR A 81 12.65 -4.25 5.26
CA THR A 81 13.93 -4.14 5.98
C THR A 81 14.58 -5.49 6.23
N GLU A 82 13.79 -6.55 6.41
CA GLU A 82 14.26 -7.91 6.64
C GLU A 82 14.26 -8.77 5.38
N ALA A 83 13.92 -8.19 4.21
CA ALA A 83 13.92 -8.91 2.96
C ALA A 83 15.32 -9.49 2.70
N PRO A 84 15.43 -10.79 2.36
CA PRO A 84 16.72 -11.33 1.95
C PRO A 84 17.19 -10.65 0.67
N GLU A 85 18.50 -10.66 0.45
CA GLU A 85 19.08 -10.15 -0.78
C GLU A 85 18.50 -10.91 -1.99
N PRO A 86 17.96 -10.20 -3.00
CA PRO A 86 17.41 -10.85 -4.18
C PRO A 86 18.53 -11.57 -4.94
N LYS A 87 18.30 -12.83 -5.27
CA LYS A 87 19.27 -13.70 -5.96
C LYS A 87 19.04 -13.79 -7.46
N ASN A 88 17.91 -13.26 -7.92
CA ASN A 88 17.53 -13.28 -9.33
C ASN A 88 16.68 -12.05 -9.70
N VAL A 89 16.48 -11.88 -11.01
CA VAL A 89 15.73 -10.76 -11.59
C VAL A 89 14.28 -10.69 -11.08
N THR A 90 13.64 -11.84 -10.84
CA THR A 90 12.25 -11.89 -10.36
C THR A 90 12.16 -11.38 -8.93
N GLU A 91 13.05 -11.84 -8.06
CA GLU A 91 13.15 -11.37 -6.67
C GLU A 91 13.51 -9.88 -6.62
N LEU A 92 14.45 -9.42 -7.47
CA LEU A 92 14.78 -8.00 -7.54
C LEU A 92 13.57 -7.15 -7.97
N LYS A 93 12.81 -7.58 -8.98
CA LYS A 93 11.59 -6.87 -9.40
C LYS A 93 10.54 -6.84 -8.28
N SER A 94 10.37 -7.94 -7.56
CA SER A 94 9.46 -8.01 -6.41
C SER A 94 9.88 -7.03 -5.32
N TYR A 95 11.16 -7.02 -4.96
CA TYR A 95 11.72 -6.09 -3.97
C TYR A 95 11.54 -4.61 -4.36
N LEU A 96 11.87 -4.26 -5.61
CA LEU A 96 11.64 -2.91 -6.13
C LEU A 96 10.14 -2.55 -6.15
N GLY A 97 9.26 -3.51 -6.42
CA GLY A 97 7.81 -3.31 -6.36
C GLY A 97 7.34 -2.94 -4.95
N MET A 98 7.86 -3.62 -3.92
CA MET A 98 7.55 -3.30 -2.52
C MET A 98 8.00 -1.89 -2.14
N LEU A 99 9.20 -1.48 -2.54
CA LEU A 99 9.72 -0.13 -2.29
C LEU A 99 8.89 0.93 -3.02
N ASN A 100 8.55 0.70 -4.30
CA ASN A 100 7.75 1.63 -5.08
C ASN A 100 6.35 1.83 -4.50
N TYR A 101 5.75 0.80 -3.89
CA TYR A 101 4.46 0.91 -3.21
C TYR A 101 4.48 1.96 -2.07
N TYR A 102 5.61 2.09 -1.38
CA TYR A 102 5.82 3.06 -0.29
C TYR A 102 6.65 4.28 -0.69
N ASN A 103 6.82 4.55 -1.98
CA ASN A 103 7.64 5.64 -2.51
C ASN A 103 7.34 7.01 -1.86
N ARG A 104 6.07 7.28 -1.53
CA ARG A 104 5.66 8.54 -0.88
C ARG A 104 6.31 8.80 0.48
N PHE A 105 6.87 7.78 1.13
CA PHE A 105 7.55 7.86 2.42
C PHE A 105 9.08 7.80 2.30
N LEU A 106 9.59 7.58 1.08
CA LEU A 106 11.00 7.34 0.81
C LEU A 106 11.56 8.48 -0.05
N PRO A 107 12.14 9.52 0.55
CA PRO A 107 12.71 10.63 -0.23
C PRO A 107 13.82 10.14 -1.15
N ASP A 108 13.82 10.67 -2.37
CA ASP A 108 14.78 10.38 -3.44
C ASP A 108 14.84 8.92 -3.89
N LEU A 109 13.75 8.15 -3.69
CA LEU A 109 13.73 6.73 -4.02
C LEU A 109 14.13 6.44 -5.48
N SER A 110 13.68 7.24 -6.44
CA SER A 110 14.03 7.04 -7.86
C SER A 110 15.55 7.05 -8.09
N SER A 111 16.24 8.07 -7.57
CA SER A 111 17.70 8.21 -7.65
C SER A 111 18.39 7.05 -6.95
N LYS A 112 17.87 6.67 -5.79
CA LYS A 112 18.32 5.56 -4.94
C LYS A 112 18.21 4.19 -5.61
N LEU A 113 17.16 3.97 -6.42
CA LEU A 113 16.90 2.71 -7.14
C LEU A 113 17.47 2.70 -8.56
N ALA A 114 17.95 3.83 -9.09
CA ALA A 114 18.49 3.92 -10.45
C ALA A 114 19.55 2.84 -10.77
N PRO A 115 20.53 2.52 -9.88
CA PRO A 115 21.49 1.46 -10.15
C PRO A 115 20.84 0.08 -10.28
N LEU A 116 19.80 -0.20 -9.49
CA LEU A 116 19.07 -1.47 -9.52
C LEU A 116 18.21 -1.60 -10.78
N HIS A 117 17.62 -0.50 -11.25
CA HIS A 117 16.90 -0.47 -12.52
C HIS A 117 17.82 -0.66 -13.73
N GLU A 118 19.07 -0.15 -13.68
CA GLU A 118 20.06 -0.41 -14.72
C GLU A 118 20.50 -1.87 -14.78
N LEU A 119 20.59 -2.56 -13.63
CA LEU A 119 20.83 -4.00 -13.60
C LEU A 119 19.71 -4.77 -14.34
N LEU A 120 18.44 -4.38 -14.13
CA LEU A 120 17.30 -5.00 -14.81
C LEU A 120 17.30 -4.77 -16.33
N LYS A 121 17.78 -3.61 -16.81
CA LYS A 121 17.87 -3.31 -18.25
C LYS A 121 18.97 -4.11 -18.92
N ARG A 122 20.13 -4.26 -18.27
CA ARG A 122 21.27 -5.01 -18.81
C ARG A 122 20.97 -6.50 -18.93
N GLU A 123 20.19 -7.05 -17.99
CA GLU A 123 19.67 -8.43 -18.04
C GLU A 123 18.79 -8.69 -19.26
N LYS A 124 17.90 -7.75 -19.62
CA LYS A 124 17.07 -7.89 -20.84
C LYS A 124 17.90 -7.97 -22.13
N ASN A 125 19.11 -7.43 -22.14
CA ASN A 125 19.98 -7.37 -23.32
C ASN A 125 20.97 -8.54 -23.40
N ASN A 126 21.22 -9.25 -22.29
CA ASN A 126 22.16 -10.35 -22.20
C ASN A 126 21.41 -11.67 -22.00
N GLY A 127 20.95 -12.30 -23.08
CA GLY A 127 20.17 -13.54 -23.05
C GLY A 127 20.89 -14.80 -22.55
N ASN A 128 21.89 -14.72 -21.66
CA ASN A 128 22.66 -15.87 -21.17
C ASN A 128 22.75 -15.93 -19.63
N GLY A 129 22.10 -16.96 -19.09
CA GLY A 129 21.73 -17.14 -17.68
C GLY A 129 22.79 -17.59 -16.68
N THR A 130 24.04 -17.09 -16.66
CA THR A 130 25.10 -17.79 -15.88
C THR A 130 26.05 -17.00 -14.99
N ASN A 131 25.83 -15.70 -14.66
CA ASN A 131 26.68 -15.01 -13.66
C ASN A 131 25.92 -14.17 -12.61
N HIS A 132 24.87 -14.77 -12.05
CA HIS A 132 23.76 -14.08 -11.39
C HIS A 132 23.99 -13.65 -9.92
N ASN A 133 24.97 -14.17 -9.18
CA ASN A 133 24.97 -14.06 -7.71
C ASN A 133 25.92 -13.02 -7.09
N LYS A 134 26.91 -12.46 -7.80
CA LYS A 134 27.95 -11.63 -7.16
C LYS A 134 27.74 -10.11 -7.25
N ARG A 135 26.82 -9.64 -8.11
CA ARG A 135 26.70 -8.20 -8.45
C ARG A 135 25.53 -7.49 -7.74
N LEU A 136 24.55 -8.24 -7.23
CA LEU A 136 23.47 -7.73 -6.39
C LEU A 136 23.97 -7.40 -4.96
N LEU A 137 25.05 -8.06 -4.54
CA LEU A 137 25.69 -8.03 -3.21
C LEU A 137 26.12 -6.66 -2.70
N ASN A 138 26.27 -5.67 -3.59
CA ASN A 138 26.88 -4.38 -3.24
C ASN A 138 25.88 -3.22 -3.11
N TYR A 139 24.64 -3.36 -3.58
CA TYR A 139 23.72 -2.21 -3.70
C TYR A 139 22.71 -2.08 -2.56
N GLN A 140 22.47 -3.13 -1.76
CA GLN A 140 21.56 -3.06 -0.60
C GLN A 140 22.20 -2.48 0.66
N LYS A 141 23.54 -2.43 0.79
CA LYS A 141 24.20 -1.80 1.96
C LYS A 141 24.06 -0.27 2.05
N LEU A 142 23.29 0.33 1.14
CA LEU A 142 23.03 1.77 1.08
C LEU A 142 21.69 2.16 1.74
N TYR A 143 20.95 1.19 2.31
CA TYR A 143 19.68 1.42 3.02
C TYR A 143 19.64 0.61 4.32
#